data_AF-A0A399IXV3-F1
#
_entry.id   AF-A0A399IXV3-F1
#
_cell.length_a   1.000
_cell.length_b   1.000
_cell.length_c   1.000
_cell.angle_alpha   90.00
_cell.angle_beta   90.00
_cell.angle_gamma   90.00
#
_symmetry.space_group_name_H-M   'P 1'
#
loop_
_entity.id
_entity.type
_entity.pdbx_description
1 polymer ?
#
loop_
_entity_poly.entity_id
_entity_poly.type
_entity_poly.pdbx_seq_one_letter_code
_entity_poly.pdbx_strand_id
1 'polypeptide(L)' 'MTPTTTQELQRKFADIADLISGTRPGARHQHLPKLHELVGDFARKGVGVPTTLRQMQEDLTNEAIESRFDNMPV' A
#
# COMPACT_ATOMS: atom_id res chain seq x y z
N MET A 1 -12.73 21.78 2.08
CA MET A 1 -12.19 20.43 1.82
C MET A 1 -12.56 20.06 0.40
N THR A 2 -11.58 20.03 -0.51
CA THR A 2 -11.84 19.58 -1.90
C THR A 2 -12.23 18.10 -1.86
N PRO A 3 -13.29 17.68 -2.56
CA PRO A 3 -13.61 16.27 -2.64
C PRO A 3 -12.51 15.58 -3.45
N THR A 4 -11.64 14.81 -2.78
CA THR A 4 -10.70 13.92 -3.48
C THR A 4 -11.48 13.05 -4.45
N THR A 5 -11.27 13.25 -5.74
CA THR A 5 -12.00 12.55 -6.79
C THR A 5 -11.47 11.13 -6.94
N THR A 6 -12.27 10.24 -7.55
CA THR A 6 -11.82 8.88 -7.88
C THR A 6 -10.54 8.89 -8.72
N GLN A 7 -10.38 9.88 -9.61
CA GLN A 7 -9.19 10.04 -10.44
C GLN A 7 -7.95 10.42 -9.60
N GLU A 8 -8.11 11.27 -8.58
CA GLU A 8 -7.02 11.57 -7.64
C GLU A 8 -6.61 10.34 -6.82
N LEU A 9 -7.56 9.48 -6.43
CA LEU A 9 -7.24 8.22 -5.75
C LEU A 9 -6.50 7.25 -6.65
N GLN A 10 -6.89 7.15 -7.92
CA GLN A 10 -6.17 6.34 -8.91
C GLN A 10 -4.76 6.86 -9.17
N ARG A 11 -4.57 8.19 -9.22
CA ARG A 11 -3.25 8.79 -9.37
C ARG A 11 -2.38 8.54 -8.15
N LYS A 12 -2.92 8.75 -6.95
CA LYS A 12 -2.25 8.43 -5.68
C LYS A 12 -1.88 6.95 -5.59
N PHE A 13 -2.73 6.06 -6.09
CA PHE A 13 -2.41 4.64 -6.21
C PHE A 13 -1.21 4.40 -7.12
N ALA A 14 -1.21 4.97 -8.32
CA ALA A 14 -0.11 4.82 -9.27
C ALA A 14 1.22 5.34 -8.71
N ASP A 15 1.21 6.52 -8.08
CA ASP A 15 2.41 7.11 -7.45
C ASP A 15 2.96 6.23 -6.31
N ILE A 16 2.07 5.67 -5.48
CA ILE A 16 2.48 4.77 -4.39
C ILE A 16 2.98 3.43 -4.94
N ALA A 17 2.33 2.89 -5.97
CA ALA A 17 2.75 1.65 -6.62
C ALA A 17 4.13 1.77 -7.28
N ASP A 18 4.41 2.91 -7.92
CA ASP A 18 5.72 3.22 -8.50
C ASP A 18 6.80 3.35 -7.40
N LEU A 19 6.49 4.09 -6.34
CA LEU A 19 7.38 4.21 -5.17
C LEU A 19 7.73 2.86 -4.55
N ILE A 20 6.74 1.97 -4.39
CA ILE A 20 6.93 0.62 -3.84
C ILE A 20 7.77 -0.23 -4.78
N SER A 21 7.52 -0.14 -6.09
CA SER A 21 8.27 -0.88 -7.11
C SER A 21 9.73 -0.43 -7.21
N GLY A 22 10.00 0.85 -6.98
CA GLY A 22 11.36 1.41 -6.89
C GLY A 22 12.05 1.19 -5.54
N THR A 23 11.33 0.73 -4.51
CA THR A 23 11.90 0.46 -3.18
C THR A 23 12.53 -0.93 -3.15
N ARG A 24 13.69 -1.07 -2.49
CA ARG A 24 14.40 -2.35 -2.39
C ARG A 24 13.52 -3.42 -1.72
N PRO A 25 13.55 -4.68 -2.22
CA PRO A 25 12.91 -5.80 -1.54
C PRO A 25 13.34 -5.88 -0.07
N GLY A 26 12.39 -6.16 0.82
CA GLY A 26 12.61 -6.16 2.27
C GLY A 26 12.48 -4.79 2.95
N ALA A 27 12.40 -3.68 2.20
CA ALA A 27 12.07 -2.36 2.74
C ALA A 27 10.74 -1.81 2.20
N ARG A 28 10.10 -2.51 1.26
CA ARG A 28 8.85 -2.06 0.62
C ARG A 28 7.71 -2.03 1.62
N HIS A 29 7.73 -2.95 2.58
CA HIS A 29 6.75 -3.02 3.67
C HIS A 29 6.63 -1.74 4.51
N GLN A 30 7.63 -0.85 4.48
CA GLN A 30 7.56 0.46 5.13
C GLN A 30 6.46 1.36 4.56
N HIS A 31 5.98 1.09 3.35
CA HIS A 31 4.90 1.84 2.70
C HIS A 31 3.50 1.29 3.00
N LEU A 32 3.37 0.19 3.78
CA LEU A 32 2.08 -0.37 4.20
C LEU A 32 1.10 0.67 4.79
N PRO A 33 1.54 1.59 5.68
CA PRO A 33 0.63 2.59 6.22
C PRO A 33 -0.04 3.44 5.13
N LYS A 34 0.72 3.81 4.09
CA LYS A 34 0.21 4.60 2.96
C LYS A 34 -0.83 3.82 2.14
N LEU A 35 -0.63 2.51 1.97
CA LEU A 35 -1.63 1.66 1.31
C LEU A 35 -2.90 1.52 2.15
N HIS A 36 -2.79 1.37 3.47
CA HIS A 36 -3.95 1.33 4.36
C HIS A 36 -4.76 2.62 4.32
N GLU A 37 -4.10 3.77 4.34
CA GLU A 37 -4.75 5.07 4.18
C GLU A 37 -5.48 5.16 2.84
N LEU A 38 -4.82 4.74 1.75
CA LEU A 38 -5.41 4.75 0.42
C LEU A 38 -6.65 3.85 0.33
N VAL A 39 -6.60 2.63 0.86
CA VAL A 39 -7.78 1.76 0.93
C VAL A 39 -8.91 2.40 1.72
N GLY A 40 -8.59 3.04 2.85
CA GLY A 40 -9.55 3.81 3.62
C GLY A 40 -10.14 5.00 2.85
N ASP A 41 -9.36 5.64 1.98
CA ASP A 41 -9.82 6.71 1.09
C ASP A 41 -10.78 6.16 0.01
N PHE A 42 -10.46 5.02 -0.61
CA PHE A 42 -11.35 4.32 -1.57
C PHE A 42 -12.69 3.94 -0.92
N ALA A 43 -12.63 3.32 0.27
CA ALA A 43 -13.82 2.90 1.02
C ALA A 43 -14.70 4.11 1.42
N ARG A 44 -14.09 5.20 1.92
CA ARG A 44 -14.81 6.43 2.30
C ARG A 44 -15.49 7.11 1.11
N LYS A 45 -14.97 6.92 -0.11
CA LYS A 45 -15.56 7.45 -1.34
C LYS A 45 -16.63 6.53 -1.95
N GLY A 46 -16.86 5.35 -1.38
CA GLY A 46 -17.76 4.34 -1.95
C GLY A 46 -17.25 3.76 -3.27
N VAL A 47 -15.95 3.92 -3.55
CA VAL A 47 -15.32 3.37 -4.76
C VAL A 47 -14.77 2.00 -4.40
N GLY A 48 -15.03 1.01 -5.24
CA GLY A 48 -14.47 -0.34 -5.07
C GLY A 48 -12.95 -0.28 -4.97
N VAL A 49 -12.40 -0.91 -3.94
CA VAL A 49 -10.95 -1.02 -3.75
C VAL A 49 -10.39 -1.91 -4.86
N PRO A 50 -9.43 -1.45 -5.68
CA PRO A 50 -8.84 -2.26 -6.75
C PRO A 50 -8.21 -3.55 -6.21
N THR A 51 -8.39 -4.66 -6.92
CA THR A 51 -7.80 -5.96 -6.53
C THR A 51 -6.28 -5.88 -6.42
N THR A 52 -5.63 -5.17 -7.34
CA THR A 52 -4.18 -4.94 -7.33
C THR A 52 -3.70 -4.22 -6.06
N LEU A 53 -4.50 -3.30 -5.52
CA LEU A 53 -4.18 -2.61 -4.28
C LEU A 53 -4.25 -3.57 -3.08
N ARG A 54 -5.23 -4.48 -3.04
CA ARG A 54 -5.32 -5.51 -2.01
C ARG A 54 -4.15 -6.49 -2.07
N GLN A 55 -3.83 -6.99 -3.26
CA GLN A 55 -2.69 -7.89 -3.48
C GLN A 55 -1.39 -7.26 -2.99
N MET A 56 -1.15 -5.99 -3.33
CA MET A 56 0.05 -5.27 -2.88
C MET A 56 0.09 -5.11 -1.35
N GLN A 57 -1.06 -4.89 -0.69
CA GLN A 57 -1.10 -4.89 0.78
C GLN A 57 -0.74 -6.25 1.36
N GLU A 58 -1.25 -7.34 0.79
CA GLU A 58 -0.97 -8.70 1.25
C GLU A 58 0.53 -9.03 1.09
N ASP A 59 1.11 -8.74 -0.08
CA ASP A 59 2.53 -8.96 -0.36
C ASP A 59 3.42 -8.18 0.62
N LEU A 60 3.12 -6.90 0.83
CA LEU A 60 3.90 -6.08 1.76
C LEU A 60 3.69 -6.50 3.22
N THR A 61 2.52 -7.00 3.58
CA THR A 61 2.25 -7.54 4.92
C THR A 61 3.09 -8.79 5.17
N ASN A 62 3.16 -9.69 4.19
CA ASN A 62 4.04 -10.86 4.27
C ASN A 62 5.51 -10.44 4.39
N GLU A 63 5.96 -9.48 3.58
CA GLU A 63 7.33 -8.95 3.67
C GLU A 63 7.61 -8.30 5.05
N ALA A 64 6.64 -7.60 5.63
CA ALA A 64 6.77 -7.03 6.98
C ALA A 64 6.94 -8.11 8.04
N ILE A 65 6.16 -9.19 7.93
CA ILE A 65 6.22 -10.35 8.82
C ILE A 65 7.61 -10.97 8.68
N GLU A 66 8.02 -11.36 7.47
CA GLU A 66 9.34 -11.96 7.20
C GLU A 66 10.49 -11.10 7.73
N SER A 67 10.47 -9.79 7.48
CA SER A 67 11.51 -8.87 7.97
C SER A 67 11.60 -8.80 9.50
N ARG A 68 10.48 -9.02 10.22
CA ARG A 68 10.49 -9.13 11.69
C ARG A 68 11.07 -10.45 12.18
N PHE A 69 10.90 -11.53 11.42
CA PHE A 69 11.45 -12.84 11.79
C PHE A 69 12.93 -12.98 11.43
N ASP A 70 13.39 -12.38 10.33
CA ASP A 70 14.80 -12.36 9.89
C ASP A 70 15.72 -11.69 10.92
N ASN A 71 15.20 -10.71 11.67
CA ASN A 71 15.93 -9.97 12.71
C ASN A 71 15.91 -10.64 14.10
N MET A 72 15.37 -11.85 14.27
CA MET A 72 15.44 -12.54 15.55
C MET A 72 16.74 -13.34 15.66
N PRO A 73 17.63 -13.03 16.62
CA PRO A 73 18.80 -13.86 16.85
C PRO A 73 18.35 -15.21 17.39
N VAL A 74 18.92 -16.29 16.85
CA VAL A 74 18.80 -17.63 17.43
C VAL A 74 19.51 -17.73 18.77
#